data_AF-A0A161ZVI8-F1
#
_entry.id   AF-A0A161ZVI8-F1
#
_cell.length_a   1.000
_cell.length_b   1.000
_cell.length_c   1.000
_cell.angle_alpha   90.00
_cell.angle_beta   90.00
_cell.angle_gamma   90.00
#
_symmetry.space_group_name_H-M   'P 1'
#
loop_
_entity.id
_entity.type
_entity.pdbx_description
1 polymer ?
#
loop_
_entity_poly.entity_id
_entity_poly.type
_entity_poly.pdbx_seq_one_letter_code
_entity_poly.pdbx_strand_id
1 'polypeptide(L)'
;MIEAERILLRHALEDPSNERFLFLSDSCLPLYNFSYTYDYIMSTSTSFVDSFSDTKEGRYNPKMHPVIPVHNWRKGSQWAVLTRKHAHIVVRDDSVFPMFQLHCKASFPYLSVHLSTNLRSITVLLMGKERKSLPEFWRDHPLPAEGWKEHNCIPDEHYVQTLLAQEGLEGEITRRGVTHTSWDVKSSKVRERQGWHPVTYKLADATPSLIQSIKDIDNINYETEYRKEWCTSKGKPAPCFLFARKFTRPAALRLLNMASYT
;
A
#
# COMPACT_ATOMS: atom_id res chain seq x y z
N MET A 1 -10.29 -5.62 2.07
CA MET A 1 -9.42 -4.45 1.83
C MET A 1 -9.45 -4.04 0.37
N ILE A 2 -9.06 -4.92 -0.56
CA ILE A 2 -9.11 -4.67 -2.02
C ILE A 2 -10.47 -4.11 -2.48
N GLU A 3 -11.58 -4.69 -2.02
CA GLU A 3 -12.92 -4.22 -2.41
C GLU A 3 -13.16 -2.74 -2.04
N ALA A 4 -12.72 -2.34 -0.84
CA ALA A 4 -12.83 -0.95 -0.40
C ALA A 4 -11.97 -0.03 -1.27
N GLU A 5 -10.74 -0.44 -1.62
CA GLU A 5 -9.87 0.32 -2.54
C GLU A 5 -10.51 0.47 -3.92
N ARG A 6 -11.08 -0.60 -4.47
CA ARG A 6 -11.80 -0.58 -5.76
C ARG A 6 -13.01 0.35 -5.73
N ILE A 7 -13.78 0.36 -4.64
CA ILE A 7 -14.92 1.27 -4.47
C ILE A 7 -14.43 2.73 -4.42
N LEU A 8 -13.39 3.01 -3.63
CA LEU A 8 -12.82 4.35 -3.53
C LEU A 8 -12.27 4.84 -4.88
N LEU A 9 -11.56 3.98 -5.62
CA LEU A 9 -11.09 4.31 -6.96
C LEU A 9 -12.25 4.57 -7.92
N ARG A 10 -13.31 3.76 -7.89
CA ARG A 10 -14.48 3.94 -8.76
C ARG A 10 -15.09 5.32 -8.60
N HIS A 11 -15.31 5.76 -7.36
CA HIS A 11 -15.85 7.09 -7.08
C HIS A 11 -14.86 8.20 -7.44
N ALA A 12 -13.57 8.01 -7.14
CA ALA A 12 -12.56 9.01 -7.50
C ALA A 12 -12.42 9.16 -9.03
N LEU A 13 -12.67 8.11 -9.82
CA LEU A 13 -12.64 8.14 -11.28
C LEU A 13 -13.83 8.86 -11.91
N GLU A 14 -14.91 9.12 -11.17
CA GLU A 14 -16.05 9.90 -11.67
C GLU A 14 -15.64 11.34 -12.02
N ASP A 15 -14.67 11.90 -11.29
CA ASP A 15 -14.09 13.20 -11.60
C ASP A 15 -13.01 13.04 -12.70
N PRO A 16 -13.18 13.65 -13.89
CA PRO A 16 -12.19 13.58 -14.96
C PRO A 16 -10.90 14.32 -14.63
N SER A 17 -10.87 15.20 -13.64
CA SER A 17 -9.64 15.92 -13.23
C SER A 17 -8.69 15.08 -12.38
N ASN A 18 -9.15 13.93 -11.87
CA ASN A 18 -8.32 13.02 -11.09
C ASN A 18 -7.41 12.17 -12.00
N GLU A 19 -6.14 12.55 -12.06
CA GLU A 19 -5.12 11.92 -12.92
C GLU A 19 -4.22 10.91 -12.19
N ARG A 20 -4.14 11.01 -10.86
CA ARG A 20 -3.28 10.18 -10.00
C ARG A 20 -4.03 9.76 -8.74
N PHE A 21 -3.86 8.51 -8.34
CA PHE A 21 -4.58 7.89 -7.23
C PHE A 21 -3.56 7.32 -6.25
N LEU A 22 -3.44 7.96 -5.09
CA LEU A 22 -2.47 7.60 -4.06
C LEU A 22 -3.18 6.97 -2.86
N PHE A 23 -2.72 5.80 -2.44
CA PHE A 23 -3.20 5.16 -1.21
C PHE A 23 -2.36 5.59 0.00
N LEU A 24 -3.04 6.10 1.04
CA LEU A 24 -2.46 6.47 2.34
C LEU A 24 -3.38 6.05 3.48
N SER A 25 -2.83 6.01 4.70
CA SER A 25 -3.60 5.89 5.94
C SER A 25 -3.38 7.11 6.84
N ASP A 26 -4.21 7.20 7.88
CA ASP A 26 -4.09 8.10 9.04
C ASP A 26 -2.73 8.13 9.75
N SER A 27 -1.85 7.19 9.44
CA SER A 27 -0.55 6.99 10.07
C SER A 27 0.63 7.30 9.14
N CYS A 28 0.33 7.75 7.93
CA CYS A 28 1.29 8.24 6.96
C CYS A 28 1.57 9.74 7.19
N LEU A 29 2.82 10.15 7.01
CA LEU A 29 3.23 11.54 7.03
C LEU A 29 3.93 11.92 5.73
N PRO A 30 3.66 13.11 5.16
CA PRO A 30 4.42 13.63 4.05
C PRO A 30 5.84 13.99 4.52
N LEU A 31 6.84 13.63 3.72
CA LEU A 31 8.24 13.98 3.98
C LEU A 31 8.61 15.33 3.35
N TYR A 32 7.87 15.75 2.33
CA TYR A 32 8.08 16.99 1.59
C TYR A 32 6.81 17.84 1.59
N ASN A 33 6.93 19.11 1.18
CA ASN A 33 5.76 19.97 1.04
C ASN A 33 4.86 19.51 -0.13
N PHE A 34 3.62 20.00 -0.13
CA PHE A 34 2.62 19.60 -1.11
C PHE A 34 3.07 19.86 -2.56
N SER A 35 3.63 21.03 -2.86
CA SER A 35 4.07 21.39 -4.22
C SER A 35 5.08 20.38 -4.76
N TYR A 36 6.12 20.09 -3.97
CA TYR A 36 7.14 19.13 -4.36
C TYR A 36 6.56 17.74 -4.59
N THR A 37 5.73 17.25 -3.65
CA THR A 37 5.09 15.93 -3.77
C THR A 37 4.17 15.86 -4.98
N TYR A 38 3.38 16.90 -5.22
CA TYR A 38 2.48 17.00 -6.37
C TYR A 38 3.28 16.98 -7.67
N ASP A 39 4.25 17.87 -7.82
CA ASP A 39 5.08 17.98 -9.03
C ASP A 39 5.84 16.68 -9.31
N TYR A 40 6.35 16.01 -8.26
CA TYR A 40 7.00 14.72 -8.39
C TYR A 40 6.06 13.68 -9.00
N ILE A 41 4.88 13.47 -8.39
CA ILE A 41 3.91 12.44 -8.78
C ILE A 41 3.30 12.74 -10.16
N MET A 42 2.97 14.01 -10.42
CA MET A 42 2.31 14.43 -11.65
C MET A 42 3.26 14.45 -12.85
N SER A 43 4.54 14.72 -12.63
CA SER A 43 5.53 14.74 -13.72
C SER A 43 6.03 13.35 -14.15
N THR A 44 5.67 12.29 -13.42
CA THR A 44 6.01 10.91 -13.80
C THR A 44 4.92 10.33 -14.70
N SER A 45 5.30 9.63 -15.78
CA SER A 45 4.35 8.96 -16.69
C SER A 45 3.88 7.58 -16.19
N THR A 46 4.64 6.98 -15.27
CA THR A 46 4.42 5.63 -14.75
C THR A 46 3.67 5.66 -13.41
N SER A 47 3.09 4.52 -13.04
CA SER A 47 2.59 4.30 -11.67
C SER A 47 3.73 3.87 -10.74
N PHE A 48 3.65 4.21 -9.45
CA PHE A 48 4.56 3.69 -8.43
C PHE A 48 3.89 2.51 -7.75
N VAL A 49 4.26 1.31 -8.18
CA VAL A 49 3.74 0.06 -7.66
C VAL A 49 4.94 -0.78 -7.25
N ASP A 50 5.07 -1.01 -5.95
CA ASP A 50 6.04 -1.96 -5.45
C ASP A 50 5.68 -3.35 -5.99
N SER A 51 6.56 -4.00 -6.74
CA SER A 51 6.27 -5.26 -7.42
C SER A 51 7.53 -6.10 -7.61
N PHE A 52 7.55 -7.28 -7.00
CA PHE A 52 8.63 -8.26 -7.09
C PHE A 52 8.11 -9.69 -7.01
N SER A 53 8.93 -10.63 -7.45
CA SER A 53 8.62 -12.06 -7.41
C SER A 53 8.56 -12.55 -5.96
N ASP A 54 7.47 -13.22 -5.59
CA ASP A 54 7.34 -13.82 -4.26
C ASP A 54 8.06 -15.17 -4.23
N THR A 55 9.23 -15.20 -3.59
CA THR A 55 10.02 -16.43 -3.43
C THR A 55 9.70 -17.16 -2.13
N LYS A 56 8.83 -16.62 -1.28
CA LYS A 56 8.44 -17.26 -0.02
C LYS A 56 7.32 -18.28 -0.31
N GLU A 57 7.62 -19.55 -0.03
CA GLU A 57 6.66 -20.63 -0.23
C GLU A 57 5.37 -20.42 0.59
N GLY A 58 4.23 -20.74 -0.02
CA GLY A 58 2.96 -20.96 0.70
C GLY A 58 1.92 -19.84 0.70
N ARG A 59 2.13 -18.70 0.00
CA ARG A 59 1.11 -17.64 -0.16
C ARG A 59 0.24 -17.76 -1.41
N TYR A 60 0.81 -18.34 -2.46
CA TYR A 60 0.06 -18.61 -3.69
C TYR A 60 -0.80 -19.87 -3.51
N ASN A 61 -2.10 -19.75 -3.80
CA ASN A 61 -3.02 -20.87 -3.80
C ASN A 61 -3.06 -21.53 -5.20
N PRO A 62 -2.68 -22.81 -5.36
CA PRO A 62 -2.69 -23.49 -6.66
C PRO A 62 -4.05 -23.54 -7.34
N LYS A 63 -5.16 -23.41 -6.59
CA LYS A 63 -6.52 -23.35 -7.15
C LYS A 63 -6.79 -22.07 -7.97
N MET A 64 -5.93 -21.06 -7.86
CA MET A 64 -6.03 -19.86 -8.71
C MET A 64 -5.57 -20.12 -10.16
N HIS A 65 -4.83 -21.21 -10.41
CA HIS A 65 -4.49 -21.64 -11.77
C HIS A 65 -5.71 -22.25 -12.48
N PRO A 66 -5.94 -22.00 -13.79
CA PRO A 66 -5.08 -21.26 -14.71
C PRO A 66 -5.36 -19.75 -14.76
N VAL A 67 -6.38 -19.26 -14.05
CA VAL A 67 -6.82 -17.86 -14.16
C VAL A 67 -5.73 -16.89 -13.72
N ILE A 68 -5.04 -17.15 -12.60
CA ILE A 68 -3.85 -16.42 -12.18
C ILE A 68 -2.70 -17.42 -12.19
N PRO A 69 -1.88 -17.47 -13.25
CA PRO A 69 -0.69 -18.31 -13.28
C PRO A 69 0.33 -17.88 -12.22
N VAL A 70 1.07 -18.85 -11.67
CA VAL A 70 2.09 -18.57 -10.64
C VAL A 70 3.18 -17.59 -11.09
N HIS A 71 3.49 -17.52 -12.38
CA HIS A 71 4.49 -16.58 -12.90
C HIS A 71 4.00 -15.12 -12.92
N ASN A 72 2.67 -14.91 -12.90
CA ASN A 72 2.06 -13.58 -12.74
C ASN A 72 1.86 -13.21 -11.27
N TRP A 73 2.09 -14.13 -10.34
CA TRP A 73 1.98 -13.86 -8.91
C TRP A 73 3.09 -12.90 -8.47
N ARG A 74 2.70 -11.68 -8.13
CA ARG A 74 3.61 -10.62 -7.67
C ARG A 74 3.30 -10.23 -6.24
N LYS A 75 4.34 -9.83 -5.51
CA LYS A 75 4.27 -9.27 -4.17
C LYS A 75 4.69 -7.80 -4.19
N GLY A 76 4.12 -7.01 -3.28
CA GLY A 76 4.61 -5.68 -2.96
C GLY A 76 3.88 -5.03 -1.80
N SER A 77 4.22 -3.77 -1.55
CA SER A 77 3.47 -2.91 -0.65
C SER A 77 2.04 -2.63 -1.16
N GLN A 78 1.08 -2.65 -0.24
CA GLN A 78 -0.29 -2.14 -0.47
C GLN A 78 -0.30 -0.66 -0.91
N TRP A 79 0.65 0.14 -0.43
CA TRP A 79 0.73 1.58 -0.72
C TRP A 79 1.28 1.82 -2.12
N ALA A 80 0.41 2.27 -3.02
CA ALA A 80 0.72 2.53 -4.43
C ALA A 80 0.26 3.93 -4.87
N VAL A 81 0.84 4.40 -5.97
CA VAL A 81 0.36 5.55 -6.75
C VAL A 81 0.01 5.06 -8.15
N LEU A 82 -1.26 5.13 -8.52
CA LEU A 82 -1.75 4.71 -9.82
C LEU A 82 -1.98 5.91 -10.73
N THR A 83 -1.68 5.74 -12.02
CA THR A 83 -2.20 6.60 -13.08
C THR A 83 -3.69 6.33 -13.27
N ARG A 84 -4.41 7.27 -13.87
CA ARG A 84 -5.82 7.09 -14.23
C ARG A 84 -6.07 5.84 -15.09
N LYS A 85 -5.17 5.53 -16.02
CA LYS A 85 -5.20 4.29 -16.81
C LYS A 85 -5.21 3.04 -15.92
N HIS A 86 -4.26 2.92 -15.01
CA HIS A 86 -4.18 1.75 -14.12
C HIS A 86 -5.31 1.70 -13.08
N ALA A 87 -5.80 2.84 -12.61
CA ALA A 87 -6.98 2.89 -11.75
C ALA A 87 -8.23 2.33 -12.44
N HIS A 88 -8.45 2.64 -13.72
CA HIS A 88 -9.53 2.04 -14.51
C HIS A 88 -9.41 0.52 -14.63
N ILE A 89 -8.21 0.00 -14.87
CA ILE A 89 -7.94 -1.44 -14.91
C ILE A 89 -8.31 -2.10 -13.58
N VAL A 90 -7.85 -1.54 -12.46
CA VAL A 90 -8.16 -2.05 -11.11
C VAL A 90 -9.66 -2.09 -10.83
N VAL A 91 -10.42 -1.07 -11.26
CA VAL A 91 -11.87 -0.99 -11.00
C VAL A 91 -12.67 -1.92 -11.92
N ARG A 92 -12.22 -2.11 -13.16
CA ARG A 92 -12.87 -2.93 -14.19
C ARG A 92 -12.53 -4.42 -14.11
N ASP A 93 -11.49 -4.80 -13.36
CA ASP A 93 -11.09 -6.20 -13.24
C ASP A 93 -12.24 -7.09 -12.74
N ASP A 94 -12.52 -8.14 -13.50
CA ASP A 94 -13.55 -9.15 -13.26
C ASP A 94 -12.96 -10.57 -13.23
N SER A 95 -11.63 -10.70 -13.22
CA SER A 95 -10.93 -11.99 -13.30
C SER A 95 -10.04 -12.25 -12.09
N VAL A 96 -9.14 -11.32 -11.74
CA VAL A 96 -8.15 -11.51 -10.67
C VAL A 96 -8.82 -11.35 -9.30
N PHE A 97 -9.57 -10.27 -9.09
CA PHE A 97 -10.23 -10.00 -7.80
C PHE A 97 -11.17 -11.12 -7.35
N PRO A 98 -12.05 -11.69 -8.20
CA PRO A 98 -12.88 -12.83 -7.82
C PRO A 98 -12.09 -14.06 -7.39
N MET A 99 -10.94 -14.35 -8.03
CA MET A 99 -10.08 -15.47 -7.64
C MET A 99 -9.47 -15.25 -6.25
N PHE A 100 -9.05 -14.03 -5.94
CA PHE A 100 -8.64 -13.67 -4.58
C PHE A 100 -9.79 -13.83 -3.58
N GLN A 101 -11.01 -13.38 -3.91
CA GLN A 101 -12.17 -13.56 -3.02
C GLN A 101 -12.48 -15.05 -2.75
N LEU A 102 -12.33 -15.90 -3.77
CA LEU A 102 -12.65 -17.31 -3.68
C LEU A 102 -11.58 -18.11 -2.91
N HIS A 103 -10.30 -17.79 -3.11
CA HIS A 103 -9.19 -18.65 -2.69
C HIS A 103 -8.29 -18.07 -1.61
N CYS A 104 -8.38 -16.77 -1.33
CA CYS A 104 -7.60 -16.09 -0.30
C CYS A 104 -8.48 -15.75 0.91
N LYS A 105 -8.69 -16.75 1.78
CA LYS A 105 -9.45 -16.58 3.03
C LYS A 105 -8.47 -16.32 4.19
N ALA A 106 -8.71 -15.28 4.97
CA ALA A 106 -7.90 -15.00 6.15
C ALA A 106 -8.25 -15.97 7.29
N SER A 107 -7.30 -16.79 7.74
CA SER A 107 -7.35 -17.30 9.12
C SER A 107 -7.14 -16.15 10.08
N PHE A 108 -8.16 -15.85 10.87
CA PHE A 108 -7.97 -15.14 12.13
C PHE A 108 -7.81 -16.20 13.24
N PRO A 109 -6.58 -16.61 13.62
CA PRO A 109 -6.43 -17.23 14.92
C PRO A 109 -6.69 -16.13 15.96
N TYR A 110 -7.69 -16.35 16.82
CA TYR A 110 -8.12 -15.47 17.93
C TYR A 110 -9.07 -14.31 17.58
N LEU A 111 -10.33 -14.66 17.35
CA LEU A 111 -11.45 -13.78 17.73
C LEU A 111 -11.69 -13.94 19.25
N SER A 112 -10.89 -13.26 20.08
CA SER A 112 -11.35 -12.81 21.40
C SER A 112 -11.72 -11.34 21.24
N VAL A 113 -12.99 -11.05 21.46
CA VAL A 113 -13.63 -9.74 21.34
C VAL A 113 -12.80 -8.65 22.02
N HIS A 114 -12.05 -7.90 21.21
CA HIS A 114 -11.96 -6.45 21.30
C HIS A 114 -12.08 -5.94 19.87
N LEU A 115 -13.26 -5.43 19.53
CA LEU A 115 -13.41 -4.51 18.41
C LEU A 115 -12.48 -3.32 18.65
N SER A 116 -11.22 -3.44 18.24
CA SER A 116 -10.40 -2.28 17.96
C SER A 116 -10.95 -1.69 16.68
N THR A 117 -11.80 -0.69 16.85
CA THR A 117 -12.40 0.18 15.84
C THR A 117 -11.32 0.95 15.06
N ASN A 118 -10.53 0.25 14.25
CA ASN A 118 -9.51 0.81 13.37
C ASN A 118 -9.69 0.38 11.92
N LEU A 119 -10.94 0.23 11.47
CA LEU A 119 -11.33 0.66 10.13
C LEU A 119 -11.31 2.21 10.09
N ARG A 120 -10.14 2.80 10.31
CA ARG A 120 -9.92 4.24 10.14
C ARG A 120 -9.16 4.45 8.83
N SER A 121 -9.97 4.66 7.80
CA SER A 121 -9.70 5.45 6.61
C SER A 121 -8.42 5.13 5.84
N ILE A 122 -8.56 4.29 4.80
CA ILE A 122 -7.90 4.59 3.53
C ILE A 122 -8.53 5.91 3.06
N THR A 123 -7.78 7.00 3.18
CA THR A 123 -8.19 8.30 2.63
C THR A 123 -7.51 8.42 1.29
N VAL A 124 -8.26 8.31 0.20
CA VAL A 124 -7.84 8.95 -1.05
C VAL A 124 -7.88 10.45 -0.75
N LEU A 125 -6.75 11.15 -0.84
CA LEU A 125 -6.71 12.59 -0.66
C LEU A 125 -7.46 13.23 -1.84
N LEU A 126 -8.78 13.33 -1.71
CA LEU A 126 -9.64 14.11 -2.58
C LEU A 126 -9.66 15.53 -2.01
N MET A 127 -9.12 16.48 -2.77
CA MET A 127 -9.26 17.91 -2.47
C MET A 127 -10.72 18.32 -2.75
N GLY A 128 -11.64 18.02 -1.84
CA GLY A 128 -13.05 18.34 -1.98
C GLY A 128 -13.88 17.89 -0.78
N LYS A 129 -14.59 18.83 -0.15
CA LYS A 129 -15.48 18.60 1.01
C LYS A 129 -16.69 17.75 0.63
N GLU A 130 -16.92 16.64 1.34
CA GLU A 130 -18.16 16.32 2.09
C GLU A 130 -18.13 14.87 2.59
N ARG A 131 -18.46 14.66 3.88
CA ARG A 131 -18.57 13.33 4.49
C ARG A 131 -19.98 12.79 4.26
N LYS A 132 -20.14 11.74 3.45
CA LYS A 132 -21.35 10.91 3.45
C LYS A 132 -21.03 9.54 4.04
N SER A 133 -21.92 9.04 4.90
CA SER A 133 -21.83 7.72 5.54
C SER A 133 -21.96 6.60 4.51
N LEU A 134 -21.22 5.50 4.73
CA LEU A 134 -21.21 4.33 3.85
C LEU A 134 -22.59 3.63 3.77
N PRO A 135 -23.02 3.12 2.59
CA PRO A 135 -24.32 2.46 2.41
C PRO A 135 -24.46 1.12 3.16
N GLU A 136 -25.72 0.73 3.38
CA GLU A 136 -26.17 -0.44 4.16
C GLU A 136 -25.81 -1.83 3.55
N PHE A 137 -25.26 -1.85 2.34
CA PHE A 137 -24.90 -3.02 1.53
C PHE A 137 -23.83 -3.94 2.17
N TRP A 138 -23.09 -3.48 3.18
CA TRP A 138 -22.03 -4.24 3.84
C TRP A 138 -22.50 -5.43 4.71
N ARG A 139 -23.80 -5.66 4.88
CA ARG A 139 -24.31 -6.62 5.89
C ARG A 139 -24.58 -8.03 5.39
N ASP A 140 -24.87 -8.28 4.11
CA ASP A 140 -25.49 -9.55 3.73
C ASP A 140 -24.80 -10.28 2.58
N HIS A 141 -23.78 -11.10 2.89
CA HIS A 141 -23.37 -12.21 2.03
C HIS A 141 -23.05 -13.45 2.89
N PRO A 142 -23.86 -14.53 2.84
CA PRO A 142 -23.55 -15.77 3.54
C PRO A 142 -22.39 -16.50 2.87
N LEU A 143 -21.35 -16.79 3.65
CA LEU A 143 -20.18 -17.56 3.23
C LEU A 143 -20.53 -19.07 3.15
N PRO A 144 -20.16 -19.79 2.09
CA PRO A 144 -20.37 -21.23 2.03
C PRO A 144 -19.45 -21.96 3.01
N ALA A 145 -20.06 -22.84 3.81
CA ALA A 145 -19.41 -23.70 4.79
C ALA A 145 -18.77 -24.92 4.11
N GLU A 146 -17.52 -24.79 3.64
CA GLU A 146 -16.67 -25.94 3.36
C GLU A 146 -15.30 -25.80 4.05
N GLY A 147 -15.01 -26.78 4.91
CA GLY A 147 -13.89 -26.83 5.86
C GLY A 147 -12.53 -27.13 5.24
N TRP A 148 -11.98 -26.19 4.47
CA TRP A 148 -10.57 -26.18 4.10
C TRP A 148 -9.85 -25.13 4.95
N LYS A 149 -8.66 -25.48 5.50
CA LYS A 149 -7.78 -24.53 6.20
C LYS A 149 -7.69 -23.24 5.38
N GLU A 150 -8.20 -22.14 5.94
CA GLU A 150 -8.25 -20.84 5.26
C GLU A 150 -6.85 -20.45 4.78
N HIS A 151 -6.70 -20.20 3.47
CA HIS A 151 -5.41 -19.91 2.86
C HIS A 151 -5.20 -18.40 2.80
N ASN A 152 -4.38 -17.88 3.71
CA ASN A 152 -4.14 -16.44 3.79
C ASN A 152 -3.08 -16.00 2.77
N CYS A 153 -3.52 -15.44 1.65
CA CYS A 153 -2.64 -14.89 0.62
C CYS A 153 -2.11 -13.47 0.92
N ILE A 154 -2.58 -12.78 1.95
CA ILE A 154 -2.34 -11.33 2.17
C ILE A 154 -2.75 -10.51 0.93
N PRO A 155 -4.04 -10.54 0.58
CA PRO A 155 -4.50 -10.17 -0.75
C PRO A 155 -4.18 -8.72 -1.15
N ASP A 156 -4.14 -7.80 -0.19
CA ASP A 156 -3.78 -6.39 -0.31
C ASP A 156 -2.29 -6.13 -0.66
N GLU A 157 -1.39 -7.08 -0.40
CA GLU A 157 0.03 -6.99 -0.77
C GLU A 157 0.36 -7.71 -2.10
N HIS A 158 -0.66 -8.21 -2.81
CA HIS A 158 -0.47 -9.03 -4.01
C HIS A 158 -1.36 -8.64 -5.18
N TYR A 159 -2.58 -8.16 -4.92
CA TYR A 159 -3.61 -8.01 -5.94
C TYR A 159 -3.23 -7.02 -7.05
N VAL A 160 -2.87 -5.77 -6.73
CA VAL A 160 -2.61 -4.73 -7.74
C VAL A 160 -1.43 -5.12 -8.63
N GLN A 161 -0.37 -5.63 -8.02
CA GLN A 161 0.84 -6.07 -8.72
C GLN A 161 0.56 -7.24 -9.65
N THR A 162 -0.18 -8.24 -9.15
CA THR A 162 -0.55 -9.44 -9.91
C THR A 162 -1.46 -9.10 -11.07
N LEU A 163 -2.44 -8.21 -10.86
CA LEU A 163 -3.32 -7.74 -11.93
C LEU A 163 -2.53 -7.02 -13.02
N LEU A 164 -1.63 -6.09 -12.67
CA LEU A 164 -0.83 -5.39 -13.68
C LEU A 164 0.16 -6.31 -14.40
N ALA A 165 0.70 -7.33 -13.72
CA ALA A 165 1.52 -8.35 -14.37
C ALA A 165 0.71 -9.20 -15.36
N GLN A 166 -0.51 -9.59 -14.97
CA GLN A 166 -1.43 -10.34 -15.81
C GLN A 166 -1.85 -9.59 -17.08
N GLU A 167 -2.04 -8.27 -16.96
CA GLU A 167 -2.34 -7.38 -18.10
C GLU A 167 -1.10 -7.04 -18.95
N GLY A 168 0.10 -7.54 -18.59
CA GLY A 168 1.34 -7.25 -19.30
C GLY A 168 1.84 -5.82 -19.13
N LEU A 169 1.45 -5.14 -18.06
CA LEU A 169 1.71 -3.71 -17.82
C LEU A 169 2.89 -3.44 -16.88
N GLU A 170 3.73 -4.44 -16.62
CA GLU A 170 4.92 -4.27 -15.76
C GLU A 170 5.92 -3.25 -16.32
N GLY A 171 5.90 -3.01 -17.64
CA GLY A 171 6.70 -1.96 -18.29
C GLY A 171 6.18 -0.55 -18.09
N GLU A 172 4.95 -0.37 -17.59
CA GLU A 172 4.30 0.93 -17.34
C GLU A 172 4.35 1.37 -15.87
N ILE A 173 5.02 0.57 -15.02
CA ILE A 173 5.19 0.88 -13.60
C ILE A 173 6.65 1.13 -13.26
N THR A 174 6.88 2.07 -12.35
CA THR A 174 8.10 2.10 -11.56
C THR A 174 7.95 1.05 -10.47
N ARG A 175 8.80 0.02 -10.49
CA ARG A 175 8.74 -1.16 -9.59
C ARG A 175 9.25 -0.85 -8.17
N ARG A 176 8.65 0.18 -7.55
CA ARG A 176 8.81 0.61 -6.17
C ARG A 176 7.63 1.44 -5.68
N GLY A 177 7.42 1.44 -4.38
CA GLY A 177 6.52 2.39 -3.71
C GLY A 177 7.19 3.75 -3.47
N VAL A 178 6.37 4.72 -3.06
CA VAL A 178 6.82 6.05 -2.59
C VAL A 178 6.56 6.26 -1.09
N THR A 179 6.16 5.21 -0.38
CA THR A 179 5.84 5.25 1.06
C THR A 179 6.81 4.39 1.84
N HIS A 180 7.71 5.02 2.60
CA HIS A 180 8.66 4.34 3.46
C HIS A 180 7.93 3.61 4.58
N THR A 181 8.22 2.32 4.74
CA THR A 181 7.71 1.47 5.82
C THR A 181 8.89 0.80 6.50
N SER A 182 9.10 1.08 7.79
CA SER A 182 10.19 0.45 8.54
C SER A 182 9.77 -0.91 9.09
N TRP A 183 10.59 -1.91 8.80
CA TRP A 183 10.52 -3.25 9.37
C TRP A 183 11.68 -3.54 10.32
N ASP A 184 12.63 -2.60 10.47
CA ASP A 184 13.87 -2.82 11.20
C ASP A 184 13.70 -2.57 12.72
N VAL A 185 13.92 -3.65 13.47
CA VAL A 185 13.83 -3.78 14.92
C VAL A 185 14.97 -3.03 15.64
N LYS A 186 16.04 -2.65 14.93
CA LYS A 186 17.22 -1.99 15.52
C LYS A 186 16.96 -0.59 16.08
N SER A 187 15.93 0.11 15.61
CA SER A 187 15.54 1.43 16.15
C SER A 187 14.82 1.35 17.49
N SER A 188 14.28 0.19 17.85
CA SER A 188 13.62 -0.04 19.13
C SER A 188 14.59 -0.66 20.12
N LYS A 189 14.96 0.08 21.18
CA LYS A 189 15.61 -0.47 22.39
C LYS A 189 14.72 -1.48 23.16
N VAL A 190 13.64 -1.97 22.55
CA VAL A 190 12.57 -2.76 23.18
C VAL A 190 12.28 -3.97 22.30
N ARG A 191 12.56 -5.17 22.82
CA ARG A 191 12.45 -6.48 22.13
C ARG A 191 11.01 -6.85 21.69
N GLU A 192 9.99 -6.08 22.08
CA GLU A 192 8.57 -6.36 21.79
C GLU A 192 8.09 -5.98 20.38
N ARG A 193 8.94 -5.40 19.52
CA ARG A 193 8.52 -4.91 18.18
C ARG A 193 8.81 -5.88 17.02
N GLN A 194 9.16 -7.14 17.30
CA GLN A 194 9.19 -8.19 16.27
C GLN A 194 7.78 -8.71 16.01
N GLY A 195 7.28 -8.58 14.78
CA GLY A 195 5.96 -9.10 14.44
C GLY A 195 5.61 -9.05 12.96
N TRP A 196 4.39 -9.50 12.64
CA TRP A 196 3.78 -9.49 11.31
C TRP A 196 3.47 -8.10 10.75
N HIS A 197 3.81 -7.04 11.48
CA HIS A 197 3.45 -5.68 11.16
C HIS A 197 4.67 -4.76 11.20
N PRO A 198 4.70 -3.70 10.37
CA PRO A 198 5.73 -2.69 10.41
C PRO A 198 5.87 -2.02 11.78
N VAL A 199 7.06 -1.49 12.04
CA VAL A 199 7.35 -0.71 13.24
C VAL A 199 6.44 0.53 13.27
N THR A 200 5.85 0.76 14.44
CA THR A 200 5.11 2.00 14.71
C THR A 200 5.98 2.95 15.52
N TYR A 201 6.33 4.09 14.92
CA TYR A 201 7.10 5.17 15.54
C TYR A 201 6.26 5.85 16.63
N LYS A 202 6.78 5.80 17.86
CA LYS A 202 6.18 6.44 19.03
C LYS A 202 6.70 7.87 19.19
N LEU A 203 6.15 8.61 20.15
CA LEU A 203 6.52 10.00 20.43
C LEU A 203 8.04 10.20 20.57
N ALA A 204 8.73 9.28 21.27
CA ALA A 204 10.17 9.35 21.47
C ALA A 204 10.98 9.16 20.17
N ASP A 205 10.45 8.37 19.23
CA ASP A 205 11.09 8.05 17.95
C ASP A 205 10.98 9.23 16.96
N ALA A 206 9.98 10.10 17.11
CA ALA A 206 9.72 11.25 16.24
C ALA A 206 10.74 12.38 16.43
N THR A 207 11.89 12.27 15.75
CA THR A 207 12.96 13.27 15.72
C THR A 207 13.22 13.79 14.30
N PRO A 208 13.78 15.00 14.14
CA PRO A 208 14.24 15.49 12.83
C PRO A 208 15.28 14.58 12.19
N SER A 209 16.17 14.00 13.00
CA SER A 209 17.19 13.05 12.53
C SER A 209 16.58 11.77 11.94
N LEU A 210 15.48 11.26 12.50
CA LEU A 210 14.75 10.14 11.91
C LEU A 210 14.21 10.52 10.53
N ILE A 211 13.57 11.69 10.40
CA ILE A 211 13.02 12.16 9.12
C ILE A 211 14.13 12.34 8.09
N GLN A 212 15.26 12.93 8.48
CA GLN A 212 16.41 13.09 7.59
C GLN A 212 16.96 11.72 7.15
N SER A 213 17.11 10.77 8.07
CA SER A 213 17.59 9.42 7.72
C SER A 213 16.69 8.69 6.71
N ILE A 214 15.37 8.93 6.74
CA ILE A 214 14.43 8.38 5.75
C ILE A 214 14.59 9.09 4.40
N LYS A 215 14.81 10.41 4.41
CA LYS A 215 15.02 11.22 3.20
C LYS A 215 16.35 10.93 2.50
N ASP A 216 17.37 10.54 3.26
CA ASP A 216 18.70 10.21 2.76
C ASP A 216 18.75 8.85 2.03
N ILE A 217 17.67 8.08 2.03
CA ILE A 217 17.58 6.82 1.29
C ILE A 217 17.48 7.11 -0.21
N ASP A 218 18.49 6.64 -0.96
CA ASP A 218 18.64 6.85 -2.41
C ASP A 218 18.41 5.58 -3.25
N ASN A 219 18.27 4.41 -2.60
CA ASN A 219 17.98 3.14 -3.25
C ASN A 219 17.11 2.20 -2.41
N ILE A 220 16.44 1.27 -3.08
CA ILE A 220 15.62 0.21 -2.48
C ILE A 220 16.17 -1.15 -2.91
N ASN A 221 16.39 -2.05 -1.94
CA ASN A 221 16.90 -3.39 -2.20
C ASN A 221 15.78 -4.43 -2.17
N TYR A 222 15.67 -5.19 -3.26
CA TYR A 222 14.75 -6.31 -3.42
C TYR A 222 15.54 -7.62 -3.34
N GLU A 223 15.69 -8.13 -2.13
CA GLU A 223 16.51 -9.31 -1.84
C GLU A 223 16.08 -10.54 -2.65
N THR A 224 14.77 -10.74 -2.84
CA THR A 224 14.22 -11.90 -3.57
C THR A 224 14.57 -11.91 -5.05
N GLU A 225 14.88 -10.75 -5.64
CA GLU A 225 15.25 -10.60 -7.05
C GLU A 225 16.73 -10.22 -7.23
N TYR A 226 17.50 -10.12 -6.13
CA TYR A 226 18.86 -9.56 -6.13
C TYR A 226 18.96 -8.22 -6.89
N ARG A 227 17.87 -7.43 -6.82
CA ARG A 227 17.72 -6.17 -7.56
C ARG A 227 17.88 -4.99 -6.62
N LYS A 228 18.66 -3.99 -7.05
CA LYS A 228 18.74 -2.68 -6.40
C LYS A 228 18.11 -1.64 -7.32
N GLU A 229 17.09 -0.96 -6.80
CA GLU A 229 16.39 0.12 -7.49
C GLU A 229 16.93 1.47 -7.03
N TRP A 230 17.64 2.17 -7.90
CA TRP A 230 18.11 3.53 -7.63
C TRP A 230 17.01 4.54 -7.92
N CYS A 231 16.71 5.40 -6.95
CA CYS A 231 15.62 6.33 -7.06
C CYS A 231 16.03 7.52 -7.93
N THR A 232 15.50 7.52 -9.15
CA THR A 232 15.75 8.58 -10.13
C THR A 232 14.44 9.11 -10.67
N SER A 233 14.46 10.35 -11.13
CA SER A 233 13.39 10.98 -11.89
C SER A 233 14.01 11.73 -13.06
N LYS A 234 13.58 11.42 -14.28
CA LYS A 234 14.11 11.99 -15.53
C LYS A 234 15.65 11.91 -15.63
N GLY A 235 16.22 10.77 -15.23
CA GLY A 235 17.66 10.51 -15.28
C GLY A 235 18.50 11.23 -14.22
N LYS A 236 17.87 11.94 -13.26
CA LYS A 236 18.55 12.59 -12.13
C LYS A 236 18.22 11.90 -10.81
N PRO A 237 19.13 11.94 -9.82
CA PRO A 237 18.82 11.47 -8.47
C PRO A 237 17.58 12.15 -7.92
N ALA A 238 16.70 11.37 -7.29
CA ALA A 238 15.46 11.85 -6.72
C ALA A 238 15.13 11.08 -5.44
N PRO A 239 14.36 11.65 -4.50
CA PRO A 239 13.95 10.95 -3.29
C PRO A 239 13.25 9.63 -3.60
N CYS A 240 13.59 8.57 -2.86
CA CYS A 240 12.87 7.30 -2.93
C CYS A 240 11.44 7.41 -2.39
N PHE A 241 11.29 8.09 -1.26
CA PHE A 241 10.03 8.12 -0.53
C PHE A 241 9.51 9.54 -0.41
N LEU A 242 8.22 9.72 -0.69
CA LEU A 242 7.49 10.97 -0.50
C LEU A 242 6.71 10.97 0.82
N PHE A 243 6.42 9.78 1.35
CA PHE A 243 5.69 9.56 2.58
C PHE A 243 6.43 8.57 3.48
N ALA A 244 6.17 8.62 4.78
CA ALA A 244 6.65 7.63 5.73
C ALA A 244 5.53 7.15 6.65
N ARG A 245 5.62 5.89 7.09
CA ARG A 245 4.71 5.23 8.04
C ARG A 245 5.47 4.21 8.89
N LYS A 246 4.96 3.77 10.05
CA LYS A 246 3.67 4.09 10.68
C LYS A 246 3.89 4.99 11.89
N PHE A 247 3.28 6.17 11.93
CA PHE A 247 3.41 7.09 13.07
C PHE A 247 2.18 7.04 13.98
N THR A 248 2.40 7.03 15.29
CA THR A 248 1.31 7.32 16.25
C THR A 248 0.88 8.78 16.15
N ARG A 249 -0.37 9.10 16.52
CA ARG A 249 -0.86 10.49 16.54
C ARG A 249 0.06 11.46 17.34
N PRO A 250 0.55 11.12 18.55
CA PRO A 250 1.50 11.98 19.26
C PRO A 250 2.83 12.17 18.51
N ALA A 251 3.36 11.12 17.87
CA ALA A 251 4.57 11.21 17.05
C ALA A 251 4.38 12.14 15.85
N ALA A 252 3.26 12.01 15.14
CA ALA A 252 2.89 12.87 14.04
C ALA A 252 2.78 14.34 14.45
N LEU A 253 2.05 14.63 15.55
CA LEU A 253 1.89 16.00 16.05
C LEU A 253 3.22 16.64 16.46
N ARG A 254 4.13 15.85 17.08
CA ARG A 254 5.48 16.33 17.42
C ARG A 254 6.24 16.81 16.18
N LEU A 255 6.22 16.04 15.10
CA LEU A 255 6.91 16.37 13.85
C LEU A 255 6.28 17.58 13.14
N LEU A 256 4.94 17.66 13.11
CA LEU A 256 4.23 18.80 12.52
C LEU A 256 4.53 20.11 13.24
N ASN A 257 4.57 20.07 14.58
CA ASN A 257 4.91 21.24 15.37
C ASN A 257 6.36 21.68 15.11
N MET A 258 7.32 20.74 15.02
CA MET A 258 8.71 21.06 14.70
C MET A 258 8.86 21.73 13.33
N ALA A 259 8.11 21.27 12.32
CA ALA A 259 8.15 21.83 10.97
C ALA A 259 7.53 23.24 10.88
N SER A 260 6.73 23.65 11.87
CA SER A 260 6.07 24.96 11.88
C SER A 260 6.98 26.08 12.45
N TYR A 261 8.14 25.73 13.02
CA TYR A 261 9.11 26.68 13.58
C TYR A 261 10.33 26.92 12.67
N THR A 262 10.32 26.37 11.46
CA THR A 262 11.36 26.51 10.42
C THR A 262 10.75 27.07 9.16
#